data_AF-A0A7W6KAR4-F1
#
_entry.id   AF-A0A7W6KAR4-F1
#
_cell.length_a   1.000
_cell.length_b   1.000
_cell.length_c   1.000
_cell.angle_alpha   90.00
_cell.angle_beta   90.00
_cell.angle_gamma   90.00
#
_symmetry.space_group_name_H-M   'P 1'
#
loop_
_entity.id
_entity.type
_entity.pdbx_description
1 polymer ?
#
loop_
_entity_poly.entity_id
_entity_poly.type
_entity_poly.pdbx_seq_one_letter_code
_entity_poly.pdbx_strand_id
1 'polypeptide(L)'
;MNEQDFKDLLGREEINNSGIADKMFPDNKYARTTLSAKLAGRKSGNGLARLTEDDLKKGWKVLKDLADDIYSRAPEKKKSEE
;
A
#
# COMPACT_ATOMS: atom_id res chain seq x y z
N MET A 1 17.09 7.38 10.83
CA MET A 1 17.04 6.40 9.73
C MET A 1 18.21 6.77 8.86
N ASN A 2 19.09 5.83 8.50
CA ASN A 2 20.21 6.18 7.64
C ASN A 2 19.78 6.14 6.15
N GLU A 3 20.59 6.68 5.26
CA GLU A 3 20.28 6.75 3.82
C GLU A 3 20.06 5.36 3.19
N GLN A 4 20.79 4.34 3.66
CA GLN A 4 20.66 2.96 3.19
C GLN A 4 19.32 2.36 3.63
N ASP A 5 18.92 2.53 4.89
CA ASP A 5 17.61 2.09 5.38
C ASP A 5 16.47 2.71 4.55
N PHE A 6 16.62 3.99 4.17
CA PHE A 6 15.62 4.70 3.37
C PHE A 6 15.54 4.18 1.94
N LYS A 7 16.70 3.94 1.31
CA LYS A 7 16.78 3.31 -0.02
C LYS A 7 16.20 1.90 -0.02
N ASP A 8 16.53 1.10 0.99
CA ASP A 8 16.04 -0.28 1.14
C ASP A 8 14.52 -0.30 1.37
N LEU A 9 14.00 0.66 2.13
CA LEU A 9 12.55 0.81 2.34
C LEU A 9 11.86 1.16 1.02
N LEU A 10 12.34 2.17 0.30
CA LEU A 10 11.77 2.59 -0.99
C LEU A 10 11.94 1.53 -2.10
N GLY A 11 12.97 0.68 -2.01
CA GLY A 11 13.24 -0.40 -2.95
C GLY A 11 12.30 -1.60 -2.81
N ARG A 12 11.47 -1.65 -1.76
CA ARG A 12 10.51 -2.73 -1.57
C ARG A 12 9.36 -2.62 -2.55
N GLU A 13 9.19 -3.65 -3.37
CA GLU A 13 8.08 -3.74 -4.31
C GLU A 13 6.72 -3.64 -3.62
N GLU A 14 6.66 -4.03 -2.34
CA GLU A 14 5.48 -3.98 -1.47
C GLU A 14 4.92 -2.57 -1.22
N ILE A 15 5.75 -1.53 -1.32
CA ILE A 15 5.36 -0.13 -1.06
C ILE A 15 4.82 0.54 -2.34
N ASN A 16 5.15 -0.01 -3.51
CA ASN A 16 4.69 0.54 -4.78
C ASN A 16 3.29 0.00 -5.15
N ASN A 17 2.69 0.58 -6.19
CA ASN A 17 1.34 0.23 -6.62
C ASN A 17 1.16 -1.25 -7.01
N SER A 18 2.23 -1.93 -7.47
CA SER A 18 2.19 -3.37 -7.75
C SER A 18 2.05 -4.17 -6.45
N GLY A 19 2.93 -3.93 -5.47
CA GLY A 19 2.90 -4.68 -4.22
C GLY A 19 1.65 -4.45 -3.39
N ILE A 20 1.10 -3.23 -3.40
CA ILE A 20 -0.21 -2.96 -2.79
C ILE A 20 -1.30 -3.77 -3.49
N ALA A 21 -1.30 -3.80 -4.83
CA ALA A 21 -2.28 -4.56 -5.59
C ALA A 21 -2.20 -6.07 -5.32
N ASP A 22 -0.99 -6.62 -5.29
CA ASP A 22 -0.76 -8.05 -5.04
C ASP A 22 -1.23 -8.45 -3.64
N LYS A 23 -1.01 -7.60 -2.62
CA LYS A 23 -1.53 -7.84 -1.26
C LYS A 23 -3.06 -7.69 -1.19
N MET A 24 -3.65 -6.79 -1.96
CA MET A 24 -5.11 -6.61 -1.99
C MET A 24 -5.83 -7.74 -2.75
N PHE A 25 -5.20 -8.30 -3.77
CA PHE A 25 -5.78 -9.30 -4.67
C PHE A 25 -4.83 -10.48 -4.91
N PRO A 26 -4.47 -11.25 -3.86
CA PRO A 26 -3.42 -12.28 -3.95
C PRO A 26 -3.73 -13.40 -4.95
N ASP A 27 -5.01 -13.72 -5.13
CA ASP A 27 -5.45 -14.77 -6.06
C ASP A 27 -5.65 -14.26 -7.50
N ASN A 28 -5.40 -12.96 -7.74
CA ASN A 28 -5.64 -12.33 -9.04
C ASN A 28 -4.32 -12.12 -9.80
N LYS A 29 -4.12 -12.91 -10.85
CA LYS A 29 -2.98 -12.78 -11.79
C LYS A 29 -2.83 -11.37 -12.39
N TYR A 30 -3.92 -10.58 -12.42
CA TYR A 30 -3.97 -9.22 -12.93
C TYR A 30 -4.27 -8.20 -11.83
N ALA A 31 -3.78 -8.44 -10.61
CA ALA A 31 -4.00 -7.59 -9.44
C ALA A 31 -3.74 -6.09 -9.71
N ARG A 32 -2.56 -5.75 -10.26
CA ARG A 32 -2.19 -4.38 -10.62
C ARG A 32 -3.16 -3.73 -11.61
N THR A 33 -3.53 -4.45 -12.66
CA THR A 33 -4.49 -3.97 -13.67
C THR A 33 -5.87 -3.79 -13.04
N THR A 34 -6.26 -4.70 -12.15
CA THR A 34 -7.53 -4.65 -11.42
C THR A 34 -7.61 -3.44 -10.51
N LEU A 35 -6.56 -3.18 -9.72
CA LEU A 35 -6.49 -1.99 -8.88
C LEU A 35 -6.54 -0.72 -9.73
N SER A 36 -5.79 -0.68 -10.84
CA SER A 36 -5.75 0.48 -11.74
C SER A 36 -7.11 0.74 -12.39
N ALA A 37 -7.81 -0.31 -12.86
CA ALA A 37 -9.16 -0.21 -13.41
C ALA A 37 -10.17 0.27 -12.36
N LYS A 38 -10.08 -0.22 -11.12
CA LYS A 38 -10.93 0.21 -10.01
C LYS A 38 -10.73 1.69 -9.64
N LEU A 39 -9.49 2.15 -9.65
CA LEU A 39 -9.15 3.56 -9.42
C LEU A 39 -9.65 4.46 -10.57
N ALA A 40 -9.47 4.02 -11.82
CA ALA A 40 -9.97 4.74 -13.00
C ALA A 40 -11.51 4.79 -13.04
N GLY A 41 -12.19 3.72 -12.64
CA GLY A 41 -13.65 3.66 -12.51
C GLY A 41 -14.19 4.64 -11.46
N ARG A 42 -13.49 4.80 -10.33
CA ARG A 42 -13.83 5.83 -9.33
C ARG A 42 -13.71 7.26 -9.89
N LYS A 43 -12.66 7.56 -10.67
CA LYS A 43 -12.44 8.90 -11.26
C LYS A 43 -13.42 9.22 -12.39
N SER A 44 -13.77 8.24 -13.21
CA SER A 44 -14.65 8.41 -14.37
C SER A 44 -16.14 8.32 -14.05
N GLY A 45 -16.50 7.94 -12.81
CA GLY A 45 -17.90 7.74 -12.39
C GLY A 45 -18.55 6.47 -12.95
N ASN A 46 -17.83 5.72 -13.78
CA ASN A 46 -18.35 4.56 -14.49
C ASN A 46 -18.50 3.35 -13.55
N GLY A 47 -19.69 2.76 -13.48
CA GLY A 47 -20.09 1.79 -12.45
C GLY A 47 -19.44 0.41 -12.53
N LEU A 48 -18.81 0.08 -13.66
CA LEU A 48 -18.37 -1.28 -13.99
C LEU A 48 -17.16 -1.76 -13.19
N ALA A 49 -16.28 -0.85 -12.74
CA ALA A 49 -15.10 -1.18 -11.94
C ALA A 49 -14.98 -0.17 -10.79
N ARG A 50 -15.94 -0.19 -9.85
CA ARG A 50 -15.85 0.64 -8.66
C ARG A 50 -15.02 -0.04 -7.57
N LEU A 51 -14.38 0.78 -6.75
CA LEU A 51 -13.91 0.36 -5.43
C LEU A 51 -15.13 0.04 -4.58
N THR A 52 -15.21 -1.20 -4.11
CA THR A 52 -16.23 -1.68 -3.17
C THR A 52 -15.79 -1.39 -1.73
N GLU A 53 -16.70 -1.53 -0.78
CA GLU A 53 -16.34 -1.44 0.64
C GLU A 53 -15.31 -2.49 1.06
N ASP A 54 -15.36 -3.69 0.46
CA ASP A 54 -14.38 -4.75 0.70
C ASP A 54 -12.99 -4.35 0.19
N ASP A 55 -12.91 -3.76 -1.01
CA ASP A 55 -11.65 -3.23 -1.56
C ASP A 55 -11.08 -2.14 -0.64
N LEU A 56 -11.92 -1.28 -0.08
CA LEU A 56 -11.49 -0.24 0.86
C LEU A 56 -10.96 -0.84 2.17
N LYS A 57 -11.64 -1.84 2.73
CA LYS A 57 -11.19 -2.56 3.94
C LYS A 57 -9.85 -3.25 3.70
N LYS A 58 -9.69 -3.94 2.57
CA LYS A 58 -8.43 -4.59 2.16
C LYS A 58 -7.32 -3.57 1.98
N GLY A 59 -7.59 -2.48 1.26
CA GLY A 59 -6.62 -1.40 1.06
C GLY A 59 -6.15 -0.78 2.37
N TRP A 60 -7.08 -0.48 3.29
CA TRP A 60 -6.73 0.04 4.62
C TRP A 60 -5.87 -0.94 5.42
N LYS A 61 -6.20 -2.23 5.39
CA LYS A 61 -5.40 -3.25 6.06
C LYS A 61 -3.98 -3.30 5.51
N VAL A 62 -3.83 -3.37 4.18
CA VAL A 62 -2.52 -3.41 3.52
C VAL A 62 -1.68 -2.17 3.85
N LEU A 63 -2.29 -0.97 3.80
CA LEU A 63 -1.60 0.26 4.15
C LEU A 63 -1.20 0.32 5.63
N LYS A 64 -2.05 -0.19 6.53
CA LYS A 64 -1.73 -0.28 7.95
C LYS A 64 -0.57 -1.24 8.20
N ASP A 65 -0.61 -2.45 7.64
CA ASP A 65 0.45 -3.44 7.80
C ASP A 65 1.79 -2.91 7.25
N LEU A 66 1.75 -2.18 6.12
CA LEU A 66 2.93 -1.49 5.58
C LEU A 66 3.42 -0.38 6.51
N ALA A 67 2.52 0.44 7.05
CA ALA A 67 2.89 1.49 8.00
C ALA A 67 3.53 0.90 9.25
N ASP A 68 2.94 -0.15 9.83
CA ASP A 68 3.45 -0.82 11.02
C ASP A 68 4.84 -1.43 10.78
N ASP A 69 5.08 -2.06 9.62
CA ASP A 69 6.42 -2.59 9.25
C ASP A 69 7.44 -1.47 9.01
N ILE A 70 7.03 -0.34 8.42
CA ILE A 70 7.87 0.86 8.28
C ILE A 70 8.22 1.41 9.67
N TYR A 71 7.25 1.56 10.57
CA TYR A 71 7.45 2.10 11.90
C TYR A 71 8.29 1.19 12.80
N SER A 72 8.12 -0.13 12.71
CA SER A 72 8.94 -1.10 13.44
C SER A 72 10.42 -1.02 13.08
N ARG A 73 10.74 -0.52 11.88
CA ARG A 73 12.11 -0.40 11.36
C ARG A 73 12.62 1.04 11.38
N ALA A 74 11.71 2.00 11.54
CA ALA A 74 12.07 3.39 11.75
C ALA A 74 12.82 3.46 13.09
N PRO A 75 13.99 4.10 13.14
CA PRO A 75 14.68 4.27 14.40
C PRO A 75 13.78 5.06 15.33
N GLU A 76 13.69 4.59 16.57
CA GLU A 76 12.92 5.28 17.59
C GLU A 76 13.38 6.74 17.62
N LYS A 77 12.43 7.67 17.57
CA LYS A 77 12.73 9.04 18.00
C LYS A 77 13.29 8.88 19.40
N LYS A 78 14.58 9.17 19.59
CA LYS A 78 15.09 9.50 20.93
C LYS A 78 14.10 10.54 21.45
N LYS A 79 13.31 10.18 22.45
CA LYS A 79 12.54 11.17 23.20
C LYS A 79 13.58 12.19 23.63
N SER A 80 13.51 13.39 23.08
CA SER A 80 14.14 14.53 23.71
C SER A 80 13.45 14.59 25.08
N GLU A 81 14.18 14.19 26.11
CA GLU A 81 13.81 14.53 27.48
C GLU A 81 13.85 16.06 27.54
N GLU A 82 12.66 16.67 27.58
CA GLU A 82 12.43 18.03 28.05
C GLU A 82 11.89 17.97 29.47
#